data_AF-A0A5E4J969-F1
#
_entry.id   AF-A0A5E4J969-F1
#
_cell.length_a   1.000
_cell.length_b   1.000
_cell.length_c   1.000
_cell.angle_alpha   90.00
_cell.angle_beta   90.00
_cell.angle_gamma   90.00
#
_symmetry.space_group_name_H-M   'P 1'
#
loop_
_entity.id
_entity.type
_entity.pdbx_description
1 polymer ?
#
loop_
_entity_poly.entity_id
_entity_poly.type
_entity_poly.pdbx_seq_one_letter_code
_entity_poly.pdbx_strand_id
1 'polypeptide(L)'
;MRRLALIAVLAMFGALFSGCVSMNPGTSQPSAGFCGRSTNGACSADSDCVRGGCSSQVCQSRSESSAITTCEYADCYDPQPYGMGCGCLSGGCQWKGIQYNPIQVGK
;
A
#
# COMPACT_ATOMS: atom_id res chain seq x y z
N MET A 1 35.74 -14.58 42.01
CA MET A 1 35.83 -15.19 40.65
C MET A 1 34.56 -15.98 40.25
N ARG A 2 33.36 -15.55 40.65
CA ARG A 2 32.08 -16.26 40.32
C ARG A 2 31.01 -15.36 39.67
N ARG A 3 31.18 -14.03 39.72
CA ARG A 3 30.27 -13.05 39.10
C ARG A 3 30.65 -12.70 37.66
N LEU A 4 31.94 -12.86 37.28
CA LEU A 4 32.38 -12.65 35.90
C LEU A 4 31.94 -13.77 34.95
N ALA A 5 31.79 -15.01 35.44
CA ALA A 5 31.37 -16.15 34.62
C ALA A 5 29.90 -16.04 34.15
N LEU A 6 29.02 -15.39 34.94
CA LEU A 6 27.61 -15.20 34.60
C LEU A 6 27.39 -14.21 33.45
N ILE A 7 28.26 -13.20 33.32
CA ILE A 7 28.17 -12.20 32.25
C ILE A 7 28.60 -12.81 30.90
N ALA A 8 29.59 -13.73 30.92
CA ALA A 8 30.09 -14.40 29.72
C ALA A 8 29.08 -15.38 29.09
N VAL A 9 28.20 -16.00 29.89
CA VAL A 9 27.18 -16.94 29.38
C VAL A 9 26.04 -16.22 28.65
N LEU A 10 25.68 -15.00 29.08
CA LEU A 10 24.65 -14.19 28.43
C LEU A 10 25.10 -13.60 27.09
N ALA A 11 26.40 -13.30 26.94
CA ALA A 11 26.95 -12.78 25.68
C ALA A 11 27.12 -13.86 24.60
N MET A 12 27.28 -15.14 24.96
CA MET A 12 27.38 -16.24 23.99
C MET A 12 26.04 -16.70 23.42
N PHE A 13 24.93 -16.51 24.15
CA PHE A 13 23.59 -16.85 23.64
C PHE A 13 23.03 -15.82 22.64
N GLY A 14 23.57 -14.59 22.60
CA GLY A 14 23.15 -13.55 21.65
C GLY A 14 23.73 -13.71 20.23
N ALA A 15 24.76 -14.53 20.05
CA ALA A 15 25.44 -14.71 18.76
C ALA A 15 24.92 -15.90 17.93
N LEU A 16 24.02 -16.74 18.48
CA LEU A 16 23.42 -17.88 17.78
C LEU A 16 22.04 -17.57 17.16
N PHE A 17 21.46 -16.41 17.44
CA PHE A 17 20.31 -15.88 16.71
C PHE A 17 20.75 -14.94 15.58
N SER A 18 21.85 -15.27 14.91
CA SER A 18 22.15 -14.78 13.55
C SER A 18 21.16 -15.40 12.54
N GLY A 19 19.87 -15.34 12.85
CA GLY A 19 18.83 -15.54 11.87
C GLY A 19 18.85 -14.34 10.94
N CYS A 20 18.96 -14.60 9.65
CA CYS A 20 18.72 -13.59 8.64
C CYS A 20 17.28 -13.10 8.84
N VAL A 21 17.06 -11.98 9.54
CA VAL A 21 15.77 -11.31 9.47
C VAL A 21 15.69 -10.81 8.03
N SER A 22 14.92 -11.52 7.22
CA SER A 22 14.56 -11.08 5.88
C SER A 22 13.62 -9.89 6.09
N MET A 23 14.17 -8.68 6.06
CA MET A 23 13.37 -7.47 5.91
C MET A 23 12.66 -7.60 4.56
N ASN A 24 11.44 -8.14 4.57
CA ASN A 24 10.56 -8.08 3.41
C ASN A 24 10.28 -6.59 3.20
N PRO A 25 10.82 -5.95 2.14
CA PRO A 25 10.30 -4.65 1.78
C PRO A 25 8.83 -4.90 1.47
N GLY A 26 7.93 -4.23 2.19
CA GLY A 26 6.51 -4.25 1.93
C GLY A 26 6.27 -3.66 0.54
N THR A 27 6.50 -4.46 -0.50
CA THR A 27 6.09 -4.14 -1.85
C THR A 27 4.58 -4.25 -1.82
N SER A 28 3.93 -3.09 -1.90
CA SER A 28 2.53 -2.99 -2.30
C SER A 28 2.42 -3.51 -3.73
N GLN A 29 2.50 -4.84 -3.91
CA GLN A 29 2.20 -5.45 -5.19
C GLN A 29 0.74 -5.11 -5.51
N PRO A 30 0.45 -4.62 -6.73
CA PRO A 30 -0.93 -4.49 -7.16
C PRO A 30 -1.58 -5.87 -7.00
N SER A 31 -2.64 -5.90 -6.21
CA SER A 31 -3.52 -7.06 -6.03
C SER A 31 -3.75 -7.74 -7.39
N ALA A 32 -3.33 -8.99 -7.52
CA ALA A 32 -3.37 -9.71 -8.78
C ALA A 32 -4.76 -9.58 -9.44
N GLY A 33 -4.81 -9.01 -10.64
CA GLY A 33 -6.04 -8.86 -11.44
C GLY A 33 -6.74 -7.50 -11.36
N PHE A 34 -6.36 -6.58 -10.47
CA PHE A 34 -6.88 -5.19 -10.52
C PHE A 34 -6.26 -4.44 -11.70
N CYS A 35 -7.07 -3.74 -12.49
CA CYS A 35 -6.65 -3.14 -13.76
C CYS A 35 -6.85 -1.62 -13.85
N GLY A 36 -7.09 -0.95 -12.72
CA GLY A 36 -7.11 0.52 -12.65
C GLY A 36 -5.74 1.15 -12.92
N ARG A 37 -5.73 2.41 -13.37
CA ARG A 37 -4.51 3.16 -13.68
C ARG A 37 -4.33 4.37 -12.78
N SER A 38 -3.08 4.75 -12.50
CA SER A 38 -2.73 5.92 -11.68
C SER A 38 -2.15 7.03 -12.56
N THR A 39 -2.55 8.28 -12.37
CA THR A 39 -1.90 9.43 -13.04
C THR A 39 -0.59 9.81 -12.36
N ASN A 40 -0.45 9.47 -11.07
CA ASN A 40 0.63 9.95 -10.19
C ASN A 40 0.62 11.48 -9.99
N GLY A 41 -0.55 12.11 -10.12
CA GLY A 41 -0.71 13.54 -9.82
C GLY A 41 -0.27 13.88 -8.41
N ALA A 42 0.27 15.08 -8.21
CA ALA A 42 0.82 15.50 -6.93
C ALA A 42 -0.23 15.48 -5.80
N CYS A 43 0.18 15.01 -4.63
CA CYS A 43 -0.64 14.96 -3.43
C CYS A 43 0.20 15.07 -2.16
N SER A 44 -0.46 15.46 -1.06
CA SER A 44 0.09 15.42 0.30
C SER A 44 -0.69 14.47 1.22
N ALA A 45 -1.97 14.23 0.93
CA ALA A 45 -2.85 13.33 1.68
C ALA A 45 -3.75 12.52 0.75
N ASP A 46 -4.33 11.42 1.25
CA ASP A 46 -5.28 10.59 0.49
C ASP A 46 -6.50 11.37 0.03
N SER A 47 -6.91 12.38 0.80
CA SER A 47 -7.98 13.31 0.44
C SER A 47 -7.68 14.16 -0.79
N ASP A 48 -6.43 14.26 -1.22
CA ASP A 48 -6.07 15.01 -2.42
C ASP A 48 -6.30 14.18 -3.69
N CYS A 49 -6.56 12.89 -3.54
CA CYS A 49 -6.80 11.96 -4.63
C CYS A 49 -8.30 11.70 -4.85
N VAL A 50 -8.65 11.36 -6.07
CA VAL A 50 -10.02 11.07 -6.49
C VAL A 50 -10.04 9.97 -7.54
N ARG A 51 -11.08 9.14 -7.50
CA ARG A 51 -11.38 8.17 -8.56
C ARG A 51 -12.01 8.95 -9.73
N GLY A 52 -11.35 8.93 -10.88
CA GLY A 52 -11.80 9.55 -12.12
C GLY A 52 -11.92 8.54 -13.26
N GLY A 53 -12.12 9.04 -14.47
CA GLY A 53 -12.54 8.22 -15.61
C GLY A 53 -14.03 7.87 -15.55
N CYS A 54 -14.61 7.51 -16.69
CA CYS A 54 -16.05 7.25 -16.78
C CYS A 54 -16.51 6.06 -15.93
N SER A 55 -15.61 5.08 -15.72
CA SER A 55 -15.86 3.85 -14.95
C SER A 55 -15.11 3.84 -13.61
N SER A 56 -14.71 5.01 -13.11
CA SER A 56 -13.92 5.16 -11.87
C SER A 56 -12.57 4.42 -11.88
N GLN A 57 -12.02 4.14 -13.07
CA GLN A 57 -10.84 3.30 -13.26
C GLN A 57 -9.51 4.04 -13.10
N VAL A 58 -9.54 5.36 -12.95
CA VAL A 58 -8.33 6.19 -12.84
C VAL A 58 -8.19 6.73 -11.43
N CYS A 59 -7.05 6.55 -10.78
CA CYS A 59 -6.71 7.29 -9.55
C CYS A 59 -5.89 8.52 -9.93
N GLN A 60 -6.41 9.70 -9.61
CA GLN A 60 -5.80 10.98 -9.99
C GLN A 60 -5.84 11.99 -8.86
N SER A 61 -5.05 13.05 -8.97
CA SER A 61 -5.13 14.19 -8.06
C SER A 61 -6.33 15.06 -8.39
N ARG A 62 -6.93 15.65 -7.36
CA ARG A 62 -8.02 16.64 -7.49
C ARG A 62 -7.58 17.91 -8.20
N SER A 63 -6.27 18.20 -8.22
CA SER A 63 -5.73 19.36 -8.93
C SER A 63 -5.54 19.12 -10.43
N GLU A 64 -5.67 17.87 -10.89
CA GLU A 64 -5.60 17.55 -12.31
C GLU A 64 -6.95 17.80 -12.99
N SER A 65 -6.92 18.06 -14.30
CA SER A 65 -8.14 17.97 -15.11
C SER A 65 -8.70 16.55 -15.04
N SER A 66 -10.03 16.43 -14.98
CA SER A 66 -10.68 15.12 -14.91
C SER A 66 -10.24 14.21 -16.06
N ALA A 67 -9.72 13.02 -15.74
CA ALA A 67 -9.38 12.01 -16.73
C ALA A 67 -10.58 11.67 -17.62
N ILE A 68 -10.43 11.92 -18.91
CA ILE A 68 -11.40 11.53 -19.94
C ILE A 68 -11.00 10.15 -20.45
N THR A 69 -11.86 9.17 -20.26
CA THR A 69 -11.70 7.80 -20.78
C THR A 69 -12.89 7.44 -21.63
N THR A 70 -12.80 6.36 -22.40
CA THR A 70 -14.01 5.70 -22.90
C THR A 70 -14.88 5.25 -21.72
N CYS A 71 -16.20 5.18 -21.94
CA CYS A 71 -17.16 4.70 -20.95
C CYS A 71 -17.32 3.18 -20.99
N GLU A 72 -16.22 2.48 -21.26
CA GLU A 72 -16.17 1.03 -21.21
C GLU A 72 -15.97 0.60 -19.77
N TYR A 73 -16.71 -0.42 -19.35
CA TYR A 73 -16.60 -1.00 -18.03
C TYR A 73 -15.93 -2.37 -18.11
N ALA A 74 -15.08 -2.67 -17.12
CA ALA A 74 -14.49 -3.97 -16.89
C ALA A 74 -14.57 -4.27 -15.39
N ASP A 75 -14.83 -5.52 -15.02
CA ASP A 75 -15.00 -5.91 -13.61
C ASP A 75 -13.76 -5.59 -12.76
N CYS A 76 -12.57 -5.66 -13.37
CA CYS A 76 -11.31 -5.32 -12.71
C CYS A 76 -11.10 -3.83 -12.42
N TYR A 77 -12.06 -2.96 -12.78
CA TYR A 77 -12.08 -1.55 -12.38
C TYR A 77 -12.69 -1.33 -11.00
N ASP A 78 -13.51 -2.26 -10.50
CA ASP A 78 -13.99 -2.19 -9.12
C ASP A 78 -12.83 -2.50 -8.17
N PRO A 79 -12.37 -1.55 -7.33
CA PRO A 79 -11.22 -1.78 -6.48
C PRO A 79 -11.58 -2.57 -5.20
N GLN A 80 -12.86 -2.68 -4.84
CA GLN A 80 -13.28 -3.33 -3.58
C GLN A 80 -12.91 -4.82 -3.51
N PRO A 81 -13.18 -5.67 -4.52
CA PRO A 81 -12.84 -7.09 -4.50
C PRO A 81 -11.33 -7.36 -4.40
N TYR A 82 -10.53 -6.39 -4.82
CA TYR A 82 -9.08 -6.47 -4.87
C TYR A 82 -8.39 -5.84 -3.65
N GLY A 83 -9.15 -5.24 -2.74
CA GLY A 83 -8.58 -4.53 -1.59
C GLY A 83 -7.72 -3.34 -2.03
N MET A 84 -8.16 -2.62 -3.06
CA MET A 84 -7.47 -1.44 -3.57
C MET A 84 -8.20 -0.15 -3.16
N GLY A 85 -7.44 0.93 -3.02
CA GLY A 85 -7.93 2.27 -2.76
C GLY A 85 -7.13 3.30 -3.54
N CYS A 86 -7.78 4.37 -3.96
CA CYS A 86 -7.10 5.52 -4.54
C CYS A 86 -6.64 6.44 -3.41
N GLY A 87 -5.34 6.71 -3.32
CA GLY A 87 -4.77 7.56 -2.28
C GLY A 87 -3.38 8.05 -2.62
N CYS A 88 -2.80 8.82 -1.70
CA CYS A 88 -1.47 9.39 -1.86
C CYS A 88 -0.42 8.38 -1.40
N LEU A 89 0.54 8.09 -2.27
CA LEU A 89 1.67 7.24 -1.99
C LEU A 89 2.92 7.90 -2.58
N SER A 90 3.92 8.15 -1.73
CA SER A 90 5.18 8.81 -2.14
C SER A 90 4.99 10.14 -2.88
N GLY A 91 3.97 10.92 -2.52
CA GLY A 91 3.67 12.22 -3.12
C GLY A 91 2.88 12.17 -4.43
N GLY A 92 2.48 10.99 -4.91
CA GLY A 92 1.66 10.80 -6.10
C GLY A 92 0.35 10.07 -5.81
N CYS A 93 -0.73 10.46 -6.48
CA CYS A 93 -2.01 9.76 -6.43
C CYS A 93 -1.92 8.43 -7.17
N GLN A 94 -2.04 7.35 -6.42
CA GLN A 94 -1.87 5.99 -6.89
C GLN A 94 -2.93 5.06 -6.30
N TRP A 95 -3.26 4.01 -7.07
CA TRP A 95 -3.89 2.83 -6.49
C TRP A 95 -2.92 2.15 -5.53
N LYS A 96 -3.33 2.00 -4.28
CA LYS A 96 -2.58 1.31 -3.22
C LYS A 96 -3.48 0.29 -2.53
N GLY A 97 -2.88 -0.77 -2.00
CA GLY A 97 -3.61 -1.74 -1.17
C GLY A 97 -4.15 -1.05 0.08
N ILE A 98 -5.45 -1.22 0.36
CA ILE A 98 -6.00 -0.83 1.66
C ILE A 98 -5.56 -1.89 2.68
N GLN A 99 -4.86 -1.48 3.73
CA GLN A 99 -4.59 -2.37 4.87
C GLN A 99 -5.95 -2.73 5.48
N TYR A 100 -6.41 -3.96 5.24
CA TYR A 100 -7.72 -4.43 5.70
C TYR A 100 -7.75 -4.41 7.24
N ASN A 101 -8.39 -3.39 7.81
CA ASN A 101 -8.80 -3.41 9.21
C ASN A 101 -10.30 -3.75 9.23
N PRO A 102 -10.71 -4.94 9.70
CA PRO A 102 -12.10 -5.42 9.63
C PRO A 102 -13.11 -4.54 10.41
N ILE A 103 -12.66 -3.53 11.16
CA ILE A 103 -13.51 -2.64 11.96
C ILE A 103 -14.04 -1.43 11.16
N GLN A 104 -13.55 -1.14 9.95
CA GLN A 104 -13.92 0.09 9.21
C GLN A 104 -14.81 -0.15 7.98
N VAL A 105 -15.19 -1.40 7.67
CA VAL A 105 -16.18 -1.70 6.64
C VAL A 105 -17.55 -1.75 7.29
N GLY A 106 -18.11 -0.58 7.57
CA GLY A 106 -19.40 -0.48 8.24
C GLY A 106 -19.82 0.95 8.53
N LYS A 107 -20.25 1.68 7.50
CA LYS A 107 -21.46 2.50 7.58
C LYS A 107 -21.98 2.83 6.19
#